data_AF-A0A964QYU4-F1
#
_entry.id   AF-A0A964QYU4-F1
#
_cell.length_a   1.000
_cell.length_b   1.000
_cell.length_c   1.000
_cell.angle_alpha   90.00
_cell.angle_beta   90.00
_cell.angle_gamma   90.00
#
_symmetry.space_group_name_H-M   'P 1'
#
loop_
_entity.id
_entity.type
_entity.pdbx_description
1 polymer ?
#
loop_
_entity_poly.entity_id
_entity_poly.type
_entity_poly.pdbx_seq_one_letter_code
_entity_poly.pdbx_strand_id
1 'polypeptide(L)'
;MNWHGVIDERNLEMDQVIAGVLRSDPSKLEQVVAWIERFLADPDFSIHSKDDLTEWLDLINSRGLPGVLEALNDRSDEGKRMRQNSPFAVLMPQDERLRILRRYEARRPRTLTAGV
;
A
#
# COMPACT_ATOMS: atom_id res chain seq x y z
N MET A 1 -3.42 -23.12 5.78
CA MET A 1 -2.92 -21.80 5.31
C MET A 1 -4.02 -20.78 5.53
N ASN A 2 -3.83 -19.75 6.36
CA ASN A 2 -4.81 -18.67 6.48
C ASN A 2 -4.59 -17.68 5.32
N TRP A 3 -5.50 -17.68 4.35
CA TRP A 3 -5.38 -16.84 3.15
C TRP A 3 -5.37 -15.34 3.47
N HIS A 4 -5.98 -14.91 4.59
CA HIS A 4 -5.91 -13.52 5.04
C HIS A 4 -4.47 -13.10 5.39
N GLY A 5 -3.73 -13.95 6.12
CA GLY A 5 -2.32 -13.68 6.43
C GLY A 5 -1.42 -13.67 5.19
N VAL A 6 -1.77 -14.46 4.17
CA VAL A 6 -1.06 -14.47 2.88
C VAL A 6 -1.29 -13.16 2.10
N ILE A 7 -2.52 -12.64 2.13
CA ILE A 7 -2.84 -11.34 1.52
C ILE A 7 -2.08 -10.21 2.22
N ASP A 8 -2.00 -10.24 3.56
CA ASP A 8 -1.22 -9.23 4.31
C ASP A 8 0.26 -9.28 3.98
N GLU A 9 0.86 -10.47 3.94
CA GLU A 9 2.28 -10.66 3.59
C GLU A 9 2.57 -10.13 2.18
N ARG A 10 1.67 -10.43 1.23
CA ARG A 10 1.74 -9.91 -0.14
C ARG A 10 1.67 -8.40 -0.20
N ASN A 11 0.72 -7.79 0.53
CA ASN A 11 0.57 -6.34 0.56
C ASN A 11 1.82 -5.69 1.18
N LEU A 12 2.34 -6.23 2.28
CA LEU A 12 3.61 -5.78 2.87
C LEU A 12 4.78 -5.86 1.87
N GLU A 13 4.88 -6.92 1.07
CA GLU A 13 5.93 -7.01 0.02
C GLU A 13 5.75 -5.92 -1.05
N MET A 14 4.52 -5.55 -1.42
CA MET A 14 4.27 -4.42 -2.33
C MET A 14 4.66 -3.08 -1.70
N ASP A 15 4.29 -2.85 -0.44
CA ASP A 15 4.64 -1.63 0.29
C ASP A 15 6.16 -1.48 0.46
N GLN A 16 6.88 -2.60 0.62
CA GLN A 16 8.35 -2.62 0.65
C GLN A 16 8.99 -2.24 -0.69
N VAL A 17 8.41 -2.68 -1.81
CA VAL A 17 8.86 -2.25 -3.15
C VAL A 17 8.65 -0.74 -3.32
N ILE A 18 7.47 -0.23 -2.93
CA ILE A 18 7.17 1.20 -2.94
C ILE A 18 8.17 1.97 -2.08
N ALA A 19 8.49 1.47 -0.88
CA ALA A 19 9.51 2.07 -0.03
C ALA A 19 10.89 2.11 -0.72
N GLY A 20 11.24 1.09 -1.49
CA GLY A 20 12.44 1.09 -2.34
C GLY A 20 12.41 2.15 -3.44
N VAL A 21 11.25 2.33 -4.09
CA VAL A 21 11.04 3.38 -5.09
C VAL A 21 11.22 4.76 -4.47
N LEU A 22 10.58 5.02 -3.32
CA LEU A 22 10.68 6.30 -2.61
C LEU A 22 12.10 6.59 -2.08
N ARG A 23 12.84 5.56 -1.66
CA ARG A 23 14.26 5.72 -1.29
C ARG A 23 15.13 6.10 -2.48
N SER A 24 14.85 5.55 -3.65
CA SER A 24 15.64 5.78 -4.87
C SER A 24 15.30 7.12 -5.53
N ASP A 25 14.05 7.55 -5.40
CA ASP A 25 13.55 8.82 -5.93
C ASP A 25 12.57 9.48 -4.95
N PRO A 26 13.09 10.27 -3.98
CA PRO A 26 12.28 11.00 -3.01
C PRO A 26 11.27 11.97 -3.61
N SER A 27 11.50 12.48 -4.83
CA SER A 27 10.59 13.45 -5.48
C SER A 27 9.21 12.85 -5.77
N LYS A 28 9.11 11.52 -5.85
CA LYS A 28 7.83 10.81 -6.01
C LYS A 28 6.89 11.01 -4.83
N LEU A 29 7.40 11.39 -3.66
CA LEU A 29 6.55 11.71 -2.52
C LEU A 29 5.65 12.92 -2.82
N GLU A 30 6.16 13.92 -3.54
CA GLU A 30 5.39 15.10 -3.95
C GLU A 30 4.23 14.72 -4.89
N GLN A 31 4.46 13.75 -5.78
CA GLN A 31 3.41 13.23 -6.67
C GLN A 31 2.27 12.57 -5.88
N VAL A 32 2.61 11.87 -4.80
CA VAL A 32 1.62 11.25 -3.91
C VAL A 32 0.87 12.31 -3.11
N VAL A 33 1.56 13.34 -2.60
CA VAL A 33 0.90 14.46 -1.91
C VAL A 33 -0.11 15.15 -2.83
N ALA A 34 0.29 15.50 -4.06
CA ALA A 34 -0.61 16.12 -5.03
C ALA A 34 -1.81 15.22 -5.37
N TRP A 35 -1.61 13.90 -5.43
CA TRP A 35 -2.68 12.93 -5.61
C TRP A 35 -3.65 12.94 -4.41
N ILE A 36 -3.12 12.89 -3.18
CA ILE A 36 -3.92 12.92 -1.94
C ILE A 36 -4.77 14.20 -1.89
N GLU A 37 -4.15 15.37 -2.07
CA GLU A 37 -4.83 16.66 -2.01
C GLU A 37 -5.97 16.75 -3.04
N ARG A 38 -5.76 16.23 -4.25
CA ARG A 38 -6.80 16.18 -5.29
C ARG A 38 -8.01 15.35 -4.86
N PHE A 39 -7.81 14.20 -4.23
CA PHE A 39 -8.91 13.34 -3.77
C PHE A 39 -9.59 13.86 -2.49
N LEU A 40 -8.86 14.53 -1.61
CA LEU A 40 -9.45 15.21 -0.46
C LEU A 40 -10.38 16.35 -0.91
N ALA A 41 -9.99 17.09 -1.94
CA ALA A 41 -10.78 18.19 -2.52
C ALA A 41 -12.02 17.71 -3.30
N ASP A 42 -12.07 16.46 -3.77
CA ASP A 42 -13.19 15.90 -4.51
C ASP A 42 -14.39 15.63 -3.59
N PRO A 43 -15.52 16.35 -3.70
CA PRO A 43 -16.66 16.19 -2.79
C PRO A 43 -17.34 14.82 -2.89
N ASP A 44 -17.20 14.12 -4.02
CA ASP A 44 -17.84 12.82 -4.28
C ASP A 44 -16.97 11.65 -3.80
N PHE A 45 -15.74 11.92 -3.36
CA PHE A 45 -14.84 10.89 -2.83
C PHE A 45 -15.27 10.43 -1.43
N SER A 46 -15.25 9.13 -1.20
CA SER A 46 -15.69 8.48 0.04
C SER A 46 -15.08 9.12 1.30
N ILE A 47 -15.93 9.47 2.27
CA ILE A 47 -15.50 10.09 3.55
C ILE A 47 -14.47 9.21 4.29
N HIS A 48 -14.72 7.90 4.40
CA HIS A 48 -13.77 6.99 5.04
C HIS A 48 -12.41 6.98 4.32
N SER A 49 -12.43 7.04 2.99
CA SER A 49 -11.19 7.12 2.22
C SER A 49 -10.50 8.47 2.44
N LYS A 50 -11.23 9.57 2.66
CA LYS A 50 -10.65 10.86 3.01
C LYS A 50 -10.00 10.86 4.39
N ASP A 51 -10.57 10.18 5.38
CA ASP A 51 -9.98 10.08 6.71
C ASP A 51 -8.61 9.38 6.63
N ASP A 52 -8.53 8.25 5.93
CA ASP A 52 -7.28 7.53 5.71
C ASP A 52 -6.24 8.37 4.94
N LEU A 53 -6.68 9.10 3.90
CA LEU A 53 -5.80 9.98 3.14
C LEU A 53 -5.29 11.17 3.96
N THR A 54 -6.12 11.70 4.86
CA THR A 54 -5.73 12.78 5.78
C THR A 54 -4.68 12.26 6.76
N GLU A 55 -4.86 11.07 7.32
CA GLU A 55 -3.88 10.45 8.22
C GLU A 55 -2.51 10.26 7.53
N TRP A 56 -2.51 9.82 6.26
CA TRP A 56 -1.28 9.74 5.47
C TRP A 56 -0.65 11.10 5.19
N LEU A 57 -1.45 12.12 4.88
CA LEU A 57 -0.96 13.48 4.65
C LEU A 57 -0.33 14.06 5.92
N ASP A 58 -0.96 13.85 7.07
CA ASP A 58 -0.44 14.27 8.37
C ASP A 58 0.89 13.57 8.70
N LEU A 59 1.02 12.27 8.43
CA LEU A 59 2.28 11.54 8.55
C LEU A 59 3.37 12.15 7.66
N ILE A 60 3.05 12.43 6.39
CA ILE A 60 3.99 13.02 5.43
C ILE A 60 4.44 14.41 5.91
N ASN A 61 3.51 15.26 6.34
CA ASN A 61 3.81 16.62 6.78
C ASN A 61 4.60 16.67 8.10
N SER A 62 4.30 15.76 9.03
CA SER A 62 4.92 15.75 10.36
C SER A 62 6.26 15.03 10.39
N ARG A 63 6.41 13.93 9.65
CA ARG A 63 7.58 13.02 9.73
C ARG A 63 8.35 12.89 8.42
N GLY A 64 7.84 13.44 7.32
CA GLY A 64 8.47 13.39 6.01
C GLY A 64 8.67 11.97 5.48
N LEU A 65 9.57 11.85 4.50
CA LEU A 65 9.95 10.58 3.91
C LEU A 65 10.38 9.51 4.94
N PRO A 66 11.19 9.81 5.99
CA PRO A 66 11.55 8.81 6.98
C PRO A 66 10.33 8.16 7.67
N GLY A 67 9.34 8.97 8.07
CA GLY A 67 8.12 8.44 8.69
C GLY A 67 7.29 7.57 7.74
N VAL A 68 7.19 7.96 6.47
CA VAL A 68 6.53 7.16 5.44
C VAL A 68 7.22 5.82 5.26
N LEU A 69 8.55 5.81 5.17
CA LEU A 69 9.33 4.58 5.02
C LEU A 69 9.17 3.65 6.22
N GLU A 70 9.09 4.19 7.44
CA GLU A 70 8.79 3.38 8.62
C GLU A 70 7.38 2.77 8.55
N ALA A 71 6.35 3.57 8.25
CA ALA A 71 4.96 3.10 8.16
C ALA A 71 4.76 2.01 7.09
N LEU A 72 5.41 2.16 5.92
CA LEU A 72 5.37 1.15 4.85
C LEU A 72 6.05 -0.17 5.24
N ASN A 73 6.94 -0.17 6.24
CA ASN A 73 7.66 -1.36 6.71
C ASN A 73 7.12 -1.92 8.04
N ASP A 74 6.18 -1.24 8.70
CA ASP A 74 5.75 -1.57 10.06
C ASP A 74 4.91 -2.86 10.13
N ARG A 75 5.38 -3.89 10.84
CA ARG A 75 4.65 -5.16 10.95
C ARG A 75 3.63 -5.19 12.08
N SER A 76 3.51 -4.11 12.86
CA SER A 76 2.52 -3.99 13.92
C SER A 76 1.08 -4.01 13.37
N ASP A 77 0.11 -4.29 14.23
CA ASP A 77 -1.32 -4.20 13.86
C ASP A 77 -1.69 -2.79 13.40
N GLU A 78 -1.06 -1.77 13.99
CA GLU A 78 -1.25 -0.38 13.61
C GLU A 78 -0.68 -0.07 12.23
N GLY A 79 0.55 -0.50 11.95
CA GLY A 79 1.14 -0.38 10.62
C GLY A 79 0.30 -1.11 9.57
N LYS A 80 -0.20 -2.30 9.91
CA LYS A 80 -1.10 -3.05 9.03
C LYS A 80 -2.39 -2.28 8.75
N ARG A 81 -3.03 -1.69 9.77
CA ARG A 81 -4.22 -0.83 9.61
C ARG A 81 -3.91 0.32 8.65
N MET A 82 -2.83 1.04 8.91
CA MET A 82 -2.44 2.21 8.11
C MET A 82 -2.19 1.85 6.64
N ARG A 83 -1.58 0.69 6.36
CA ARG A 83 -1.31 0.24 4.97
C ARG A 83 -2.51 -0.29 4.22
N GLN A 84 -3.63 -0.62 4.88
CA GLN A 84 -4.82 -1.11 4.17
C GLN A 84 -5.33 -0.12 3.13
N ASN A 85 -5.17 1.18 3.39
CA ASN A 85 -5.61 2.27 2.51
C ASN A 85 -4.42 3.15 2.08
N SER A 86 -3.29 2.54 1.74
CA SER A 86 -2.09 3.29 1.37
C SER A 86 -2.25 4.01 0.00
N PRO A 87 -1.91 5.32 -0.10
CA PRO A 87 -2.06 6.09 -1.34
C PRO A 87 -0.93 5.83 -2.36
N PHE A 88 0.01 4.94 -2.04
CA PHE A 88 1.25 4.79 -2.79
C PHE A 88 1.18 3.76 -3.91
N ALA A 89 0.04 3.10 -4.11
CA ALA A 89 -0.14 2.10 -5.17
C ALA A 89 0.19 2.65 -6.57
N VAL A 90 0.04 3.96 -6.79
CA VAL A 90 0.43 4.66 -8.03
C VAL A 90 1.92 4.57 -8.34
N LEU A 91 2.77 4.41 -7.32
CA LEU A 91 4.23 4.30 -7.46
C LEU A 91 4.71 2.87 -7.75
N MET A 92 3.81 1.89 -7.69
CA MET A 92 4.16 0.47 -7.81
C MET A 92 4.56 0.12 -9.26
N PRO A 93 5.81 -0.33 -9.51
CA PRO A 93 6.20 -0.83 -10.82
C PRO A 93 5.37 -2.05 -11.22
N GLN A 94 4.88 -2.08 -12.47
CA GLN A 94 3.96 -3.13 -12.93
C GLN A 94 4.61 -4.51 -13.00
N ASP A 95 5.88 -4.57 -13.38
CA ASP A 95 6.69 -5.79 -13.43
C ASP A 95 6.88 -6.40 -12.03
N GLU A 96 7.24 -5.58 -11.04
CA GLU A 96 7.33 -6.00 -9.64
C GLU A 96 5.98 -6.46 -9.09
N ARG A 97 4.89 -5.74 -9.42
CA ARG A 97 3.53 -6.12 -9.03
C ARG A 97 3.18 -7.50 -9.57
N LEU A 98 3.43 -7.76 -10.85
CA LEU A 98 3.17 -9.06 -11.47
C LEU A 98 4.09 -10.16 -10.92
N ARG A 99 5.35 -9.85 -10.60
CA ARG A 99 6.28 -10.79 -9.95
C ARG A 99 5.74 -11.23 -8.60
N ILE A 100 5.31 -10.29 -7.76
CA ILE A 100 4.73 -10.57 -6.44
C ILE A 100 3.44 -11.37 -6.60
N LEU A 101 2.48 -10.89 -7.40
CA LEU A 101 1.19 -11.58 -7.59
C LEU A 101 1.37 -13.05 -7.98
N ARG A 102 2.24 -13.35 -8.97
CA ARG A 102 2.53 -14.73 -9.39
C ARG A 102 3.12 -15.59 -8.28
N ARG A 103 4.03 -15.04 -7.48
CA ARG A 103 4.66 -15.73 -6.34
C ARG A 103 3.63 -16.16 -5.29
N TYR A 104 2.67 -15.29 -4.97
CA TYR A 104 1.63 -15.60 -3.97
C TYR A 104 0.49 -16.44 -4.54
N GLU A 105 0.18 -16.31 -5.83
CA GLU A 105 -0.78 -17.19 -6.51
C GLU A 105 -0.32 -18.65 -6.51
N ALA A 106 0.98 -18.90 -6.69
CA ALA A 106 1.56 -20.25 -6.56
C ALA A 106 1.38 -20.86 -5.15
N ARG A 107 1.19 -20.02 -4.11
CA ARG A 107 0.90 -20.45 -2.73
C ARG A 107 -0.59 -20.66 -2.47
N ARG A 108 -1.47 -20.24 -3.38
CA ARG A 108 -2.92 -20.40 -3.22
C ARG A 108 -3.24 -21.89 -3.29
N PRO A 109 -3.92 -22.46 -2.28
CA PRO A 109 -4.41 -23.82 -2.39
C PRO A 109 -5.28 -23.88 -3.64
N ARG A 110 -4.94 -24.76 -4.58
CA ARG A 110 -5.86 -25.08 -5.68
C ARG A 110 -7.06 -25.72 -5.01
N THR A 111 -8.14 -24.96 -4.82
CA THR A 111 -9.43 -25.59 -4.65
C THR A 111 -9.66 -26.33 -5.95
N LEU A 112 -9.43 -27.64 -5.96
CA LEU A 112 -10.05 -28.51 -6.95
C LEU A 112 -11.53 -28.21 -6.82
N THR A 113 -12.09 -27.50 -7.80
CA THR A 113 -13.52 -27.56 -8.05
C THR A 113 -13.77 -29.03 -8.35
N ALA A 114 -14.14 -29.79 -7.32
CA ALA A 114 -14.76 -31.09 -7.51
C ALA A 114 -16.02 -30.78 -8.32
N GLY A 115 -15.96 -31.09 -9.61
CA GLY A 115 -17.17 -31.10 -10.42
C GLY A 115 -18.10 -32.14 -9.83
N VAL A 116 -19.29 -31.69 -9.40
CA VAL A 116 -20.58 -32.36 -9.56
C VAL A 116 -21.63 -31.26 -9.69
#